data_AF-A0A399P6U5-F1
#
_entry.id   AF-A0A399P6U5-F1
#
_cell.length_a   1.000
_cell.length_b   1.000
_cell.length_c   1.000
_cell.angle_alpha   90.00
_cell.angle_beta   90.00
_cell.angle_gamma   90.00
#
_symmetry.space_group_name_H-M   'P 1'
#
loop_
_entity.id
_entity.type
_entity.pdbx_description
1 polymer ?
#
loop_
_entity_poly.entity_id
_entity_poly.type
_entity_poly.pdbx_seq_one_letter_code
_entity_poly.pdbx_strand_id
1 'polypeptide(L)'
;VIPLRRGLARVLGGTERIERLLGQSGSTEDVERHRSRQLVGLVLGTALGIVIAVLVGGAAVVAGGLPQPQLVAVPVVAAVAGLVACDTALEGRAKRRIARIQAELPTVLEFLALSLAAGEGLLDALRRVARVGSGELAGELGRVVADVGTGIPVTRAFDELARRLAMPAVSRLVDQLAGSLERGTPLAEVLRAQAQDAREVAKRELLESAGRKEVGMLVPLVFLILPLTIVFALFPGVFVLQLGL
;
A
#
# COMPACT_ATOMS: atom_id res chain seq x y z
N VAL A 1 -19.14 -7.39 -27.98
CA VAL A 1 -19.43 -7.13 -26.54
C VAL A 1 -18.49 -7.90 -25.58
N ILE A 2 -17.99 -9.09 -25.94
CA ILE A 2 -17.10 -9.93 -25.11
C ILE A 2 -15.62 -9.44 -24.99
N PRO A 3 -14.99 -8.78 -25.99
CA PRO A 3 -13.58 -8.39 -25.86
C PRO A 3 -13.35 -7.16 -24.96
N LEU A 4 -14.35 -6.27 -24.84
CA LEU A 4 -14.28 -5.09 -23.97
C LEU A 4 -14.18 -5.47 -22.48
N ARG A 5 -14.87 -6.55 -22.06
CA ARG A 5 -14.82 -7.04 -20.67
C ARG A 5 -13.43 -7.53 -20.25
N ARG A 6 -12.64 -8.11 -21.17
CA ARG A 6 -11.26 -8.57 -20.88
C ARG A 6 -10.26 -7.42 -20.80
N GLY A 7 -10.45 -6.37 -21.59
CA GLY A 7 -9.66 -5.13 -21.50
C GLY A 7 -9.93 -4.40 -20.18
N LEU A 8 -11.21 -4.25 -19.82
CA LEU A 8 -11.64 -3.64 -18.55
C LEU A 8 -11.21 -4.47 -17.33
N ALA A 9 -11.20 -5.81 -17.39
CA ALA A 9 -10.72 -6.64 -16.28
C ALA A 9 -9.21 -6.54 -16.02
N ARG A 10 -8.40 -6.22 -17.04
CA ARG A 10 -6.97 -5.91 -16.85
C ARG A 10 -6.73 -4.54 -16.21
N VAL A 11 -7.63 -3.59 -16.46
CA VAL A 11 -7.54 -2.23 -15.92
C VAL A 11 -8.17 -2.13 -14.51
N LEU A 12 -9.25 -2.86 -14.24
CA LEU A 12 -10.01 -2.81 -12.97
C LEU A 12 -9.49 -3.75 -11.88
N GLY A 13 -8.51 -4.61 -12.18
CA GLY A 13 -8.04 -5.64 -11.25
C GLY A 13 -9.10 -6.74 -11.03
N GLY A 14 -8.65 -7.99 -10.96
CA GLY A 14 -9.55 -9.11 -10.62
C GLY A 14 -10.24 -8.86 -9.27
N THR A 15 -11.46 -9.37 -9.11
CA THR A 15 -12.22 -9.30 -7.86
C THR A 15 -11.41 -9.77 -6.65
N GLU A 16 -10.59 -10.80 -6.83
CA GLU A 16 -9.67 -11.32 -5.82
C GLU A 16 -8.63 -10.29 -5.35
N ARG A 17 -8.18 -9.39 -6.23
CA ARG A 17 -7.23 -8.32 -5.87
C ARG A 17 -7.89 -7.30 -4.96
N ILE A 18 -9.11 -6.88 -5.30
CA ILE A 18 -9.87 -5.90 -4.51
C ILE A 18 -10.23 -6.49 -3.15
N GLU A 19 -10.66 -7.74 -3.11
CA GLU A 19 -10.96 -8.46 -1.87
C GLU A 19 -9.74 -8.55 -0.94
N ARG A 20 -8.57 -8.90 -1.49
CA ARG A 20 -7.30 -8.86 -0.74
C ARG A 20 -6.98 -7.45 -0.23
N LEU A 21 -7.09 -6.43 -1.08
CA LEU A 21 -6.79 -5.04 -0.69
C LEU A 21 -7.76 -4.52 0.38
N LEU A 22 -9.04 -4.88 0.31
CA LEU A 22 -10.04 -4.55 1.33
C LEU A 22 -9.68 -5.20 2.66
N GLY A 23 -9.37 -6.51 2.66
CA GLY A 23 -8.89 -7.22 3.85
C GLY A 23 -7.63 -6.59 4.45
N GLN A 24 -6.65 -6.24 3.61
CA GLN A 24 -5.41 -5.59 4.02
C GLN A 24 -5.63 -4.18 4.56
N SER A 25 -6.58 -3.42 4.00
CA SER A 25 -6.87 -2.04 4.40
C SER A 25 -7.54 -1.92 5.77
N GLY A 26 -8.03 -3.03 6.34
CA GLY A 26 -8.76 -3.03 7.62
C GLY A 26 -10.14 -2.40 7.53
N SER A 27 -10.63 -2.15 6.31
CA SER A 27 -11.96 -1.62 6.05
C SER A 27 -13.02 -2.67 6.39
N THR A 28 -14.06 -2.27 7.12
CA THR A 28 -15.29 -3.07 7.30
C THR A 28 -16.25 -2.93 6.11
N GLU A 29 -15.84 -2.25 5.03
CA GLU A 29 -16.66 -2.06 3.83
C GLU A 29 -16.67 -3.33 2.97
N ASP A 30 -17.88 -3.83 2.70
CA ASP A 30 -18.11 -4.87 1.70
C ASP A 30 -17.70 -4.42 0.29
N VAL A 31 -17.32 -5.40 -0.55
CA VAL A 31 -16.92 -5.21 -1.96
C VAL A 31 -17.96 -4.37 -2.73
N GLU A 32 -19.25 -4.50 -2.40
CA GLU A 32 -20.33 -3.73 -3.00
C GLU A 32 -20.28 -2.22 -2.69
N ARG A 33 -19.86 -1.83 -1.47
CA ARG A 33 -19.73 -0.42 -1.08
C ARG A 33 -18.49 0.22 -1.69
N HIS A 34 -17.44 -0.56 -1.92
CA HIS A 34 -16.29 -0.07 -2.69
C HIS A 34 -16.65 0.15 -4.17
N ARG A 35 -17.42 -0.78 -4.76
CA ARG A 35 -17.95 -0.62 -6.11
C ARG A 35 -18.89 0.57 -6.23
N SER A 36 -19.73 0.85 -5.23
CA SER A 36 -20.57 2.06 -5.24
C SER A 36 -19.74 3.34 -5.16
N ARG A 37 -18.64 3.34 -4.39
CA ARG A 37 -17.66 4.45 -4.42
C ARG A 37 -16.93 4.59 -5.75
N GLN A 38 -16.56 3.49 -6.42
CA GLN A 38 -16.00 3.54 -7.78
C GLN A 38 -17.01 4.14 -8.77
N LEU A 39 -18.29 3.79 -8.65
CA LEU A 39 -19.36 4.37 -9.48
C LEU A 39 -19.53 5.87 -9.20
N VAL A 40 -19.53 6.29 -7.93
CA VAL A 40 -19.59 7.72 -7.57
C VAL A 40 -18.35 8.47 -8.06
N GLY A 41 -17.16 7.88 -7.93
CA GLY A 41 -15.90 8.45 -8.43
C GLY A 41 -15.87 8.56 -9.96
N LEU A 42 -16.42 7.57 -10.67
CA LEU A 42 -16.60 7.61 -12.12
C LEU A 42 -17.57 8.73 -12.52
N VAL A 43 -18.74 8.81 -11.87
CA VAL A 43 -19.75 9.83 -12.16
C VAL A 43 -19.20 11.23 -11.88
N LEU A 44 -18.55 11.45 -10.73
CA LEU A 44 -17.93 12.73 -10.41
C LEU A 44 -16.77 13.07 -11.35
N GLY A 45 -15.93 12.09 -11.70
CA GLY A 45 -14.83 12.27 -12.66
C GLY A 45 -15.33 12.62 -14.06
N THR A 46 -16.39 11.97 -14.54
CA THR A 46 -17.03 12.31 -15.82
C THR A 46 -17.66 13.71 -15.79
N ALA A 47 -18.39 14.06 -14.72
CA ALA A 47 -19.00 15.37 -14.57
C ALA A 47 -17.95 16.49 -14.55
N LEU A 48 -16.88 16.32 -13.77
CA LEU A 48 -15.78 17.28 -13.71
C LEU A 48 -15.05 17.38 -15.06
N GLY A 49 -14.84 16.25 -15.74
CA GLY A 49 -14.23 16.21 -17.07
C GLY A 49 -15.04 16.93 -18.13
N ILE A 50 -16.37 16.81 -18.10
CA ILE A 50 -17.30 17.55 -18.98
C ILE A 50 -17.20 19.06 -18.69
N VAL A 51 -17.21 19.46 -17.42
CA VAL A 51 -17.09 20.88 -17.04
C VAL A 51 -15.76 21.47 -17.53
N ILE A 52 -14.65 20.75 -17.33
CA ILE A 52 -13.32 21.18 -17.80
C ILE A 52 -13.29 21.25 -19.34
N ALA A 53 -13.85 20.26 -20.04
CA ALA A 53 -13.90 20.26 -21.50
C ALA A 53 -14.75 21.41 -22.07
N VAL A 54 -15.85 21.77 -21.41
CA VAL A 54 -16.68 22.92 -21.79
C VAL A 54 -15.96 24.24 -21.53
N LEU A 55 -15.25 24.38 -20.40
CA LEU A 55 -14.48 25.59 -20.08
C LEU A 55 -13.28 25.79 -21.03
N VAL A 56 -12.50 24.72 -21.25
CA VAL A 56 -11.34 24.74 -22.16
C VAL A 56 -11.78 24.88 -23.62
N GLY A 57 -12.84 24.18 -24.02
CA GLY A 57 -13.43 24.28 -25.35
C GLY A 57 -14.02 25.67 -25.62
N GLY A 58 -14.73 26.24 -24.65
CA GLY A 58 -15.28 27.60 -24.74
C GLY A 58 -14.18 28.66 -24.86
N ALA A 59 -13.11 28.56 -24.07
CA ALA A 59 -11.96 29.46 -24.15
C ALA A 59 -11.22 29.35 -25.50
N ALA A 60 -11.08 28.15 -26.06
CA ALA A 60 -10.40 27.93 -27.34
C ALA A 60 -11.21 28.45 -28.55
N VAL A 61 -12.54 28.34 -28.51
CA VAL A 61 -13.43 28.92 -29.53
C VAL A 61 -13.34 30.45 -29.54
N VAL A 62 -13.25 31.09 -28.36
CA VAL A 62 -13.02 32.55 -28.24
C VAL A 62 -11.64 32.95 -28.77
N ALA A 63 -10.63 32.07 -28.66
CA ALA A 63 -9.28 32.29 -29.17
C ALA A 63 -9.09 31.93 -30.66
N GLY A 64 -10.16 31.53 -31.38
CA GLY A 64 -10.12 31.25 -32.82
C GLY A 64 -9.50 29.90 -33.22
N GLY A 65 -9.24 29.00 -32.26
CA GLY A 65 -8.79 27.64 -32.51
C GLY A 65 -9.93 26.64 -32.35
N LEU A 66 -10.05 25.65 -33.24
CA LEU A 66 -10.97 24.52 -33.08
C LEU A 66 -10.22 23.30 -32.50
N PRO A 67 -10.28 23.05 -31.19
CA PRO A 67 -9.74 21.83 -30.61
C PRO A 67 -10.80 20.70 -30.65
N GLN A 68 -11.20 20.26 -31.85
CA GLN A 68 -12.15 19.15 -32.01
C GLN A 68 -11.78 17.85 -31.25
N PRO A 69 -10.50 17.42 -31.15
CA PRO A 69 -10.18 16.20 -30.40
C PRO A 69 -10.15 16.39 -28.87
N GLN A 70 -9.93 17.62 -28.38
CA GLN A 70 -9.71 17.88 -26.95
C GLN A 70 -11.02 17.86 -26.14
N LEU A 71 -12.13 18.28 -26.75
CA LEU A 71 -13.46 18.26 -26.15
C LEU A 71 -13.96 16.85 -25.82
N VAL A 72 -13.53 15.83 -26.57
CA VAL A 72 -13.90 14.42 -26.32
C VAL A 72 -12.83 13.69 -25.52
N ALA A 73 -11.54 14.03 -25.71
CA ALA A 73 -10.46 13.38 -24.99
C ALA A 73 -10.45 13.73 -23.49
N VAL A 74 -10.69 15.00 -23.11
CA VAL A 74 -10.61 15.46 -21.72
C VAL A 74 -11.62 14.78 -20.78
N PRO A 75 -12.92 14.63 -21.14
CA PRO A 75 -13.89 13.93 -20.28
C PRO A 75 -13.57 12.45 -20.13
N VAL A 76 -13.11 11.79 -21.20
CA VAL A 76 -12.74 10.38 -21.19
C VAL A 76 -11.51 10.16 -20.30
N VAL A 77 -10.49 11.01 -20.42
CA VAL A 77 -9.30 10.94 -19.57
C VAL A 77 -9.64 11.23 -18.11
N ALA A 78 -10.50 12.22 -17.83
CA ALA A 78 -10.94 12.53 -16.47
C ALA A 78 -11.76 11.39 -15.83
N ALA A 79 -12.63 10.72 -16.62
CA ALA A 79 -13.38 9.55 -16.18
C ALA A 79 -12.46 8.39 -15.81
N VAL A 80 -11.47 8.10 -16.66
CA VAL A 80 -10.46 7.07 -16.40
C VAL A 80 -9.60 7.45 -15.19
N ALA A 81 -9.20 8.73 -15.06
CA ALA A 81 -8.43 9.21 -13.92
C ALA A 81 -9.20 9.07 -12.60
N GLY A 82 -10.51 9.35 -12.58
CA GLY A 82 -11.36 9.16 -11.40
C GLY A 82 -11.43 7.69 -10.95
N LEU A 83 -11.54 6.75 -11.89
CA LEU A 83 -11.48 5.31 -11.58
C LEU A 83 -10.12 4.91 -11.00
N VAL A 84 -9.03 5.29 -11.67
CA VAL A 84 -7.66 4.96 -11.23
C VAL A 84 -7.35 5.60 -9.88
N ALA A 85 -7.84 6.80 -9.60
CA ALA A 85 -7.66 7.47 -8.32
C ALA A 85 -8.30 6.69 -7.16
N CYS A 86 -9.48 6.10 -7.35
CA CYS A 86 -10.12 5.28 -6.32
C CYS A 86 -9.31 4.02 -6.02
N ASP A 87 -8.84 3.32 -7.06
CA ASP A 87 -8.06 2.09 -6.91
C ASP A 87 -6.71 2.35 -6.26
N THR A 88 -6.00 3.39 -6.71
CA THR A 88 -4.70 3.79 -6.14
C THR A 88 -4.84 4.27 -4.69
N ALA A 89 -5.95 4.92 -4.33
CA ALA A 89 -6.22 5.29 -2.95
C ALA A 89 -6.47 4.07 -2.04
N LEU A 90 -7.18 3.05 -2.52
CA LEU A 90 -7.35 1.79 -1.78
C LEU A 90 -6.03 1.06 -1.62
N GLU A 91 -5.26 0.91 -2.70
CA GLU A 91 -3.92 0.33 -2.67
C GLU A 91 -3.00 1.07 -1.71
N GLY A 92 -3.04 2.40 -1.72
CA GLY A 92 -2.27 3.23 -0.81
C GLY A 92 -2.64 2.99 0.65
N ARG A 93 -3.93 2.88 0.98
CA ARG A 93 -4.39 2.57 2.34
C ARG A 93 -3.94 1.17 2.79
N ALA A 94 -4.14 0.16 1.94
CA ALA A 94 -3.70 -1.21 2.20
C ALA A 94 -2.19 -1.28 2.43
N LYS A 95 -1.38 -0.72 1.52
CA LYS A 95 0.08 -0.67 1.64
C LYS A 95 0.54 0.02 2.91
N ARG A 96 -0.04 1.18 3.27
CA ARG A 96 0.30 1.91 4.49
C ARG A 96 -0.01 1.09 5.76
N ARG A 97 -1.15 0.41 5.79
CA ARG A 97 -1.54 -0.41 6.93
C ARG A 97 -0.65 -1.65 7.06
N ILE A 98 -0.39 -2.36 5.96
CA ILE A 98 0.51 -3.51 5.93
C ILE A 98 1.93 -3.13 6.33
N ALA A 99 2.43 -1.97 5.91
CA ALA A 99 3.72 -1.47 6.35
C ALA A 99 3.79 -1.20 7.86
N ARG A 100 2.71 -0.67 8.47
CA ARG A 100 2.62 -0.52 9.94
C ARG A 100 2.66 -1.88 10.64
N ILE A 101 1.85 -2.82 10.18
CA ILE A 101 1.83 -4.19 10.73
C ILE A 101 3.21 -4.86 10.60
N GLN A 102 3.89 -4.68 9.47
CA GLN A 102 5.23 -5.22 9.24
C GLN A 102 6.26 -4.64 10.22
N ALA A 103 6.17 -3.34 10.52
CA ALA A 103 7.04 -2.69 11.48
C ALA A 103 6.75 -3.11 12.94
N GLU A 104 5.49 -3.42 13.26
CA GLU A 104 5.07 -3.89 14.59
C GLU A 104 5.39 -5.37 14.84
N LEU A 105 5.48 -6.17 13.78
CA LEU A 105 5.64 -7.63 13.84
C LEU A 105 6.80 -8.10 14.73
N PRO A 106 8.05 -7.61 14.59
CA PRO A 106 9.16 -8.07 15.43
C PRO A 106 8.87 -7.87 16.93
N THR A 107 8.43 -6.68 17.30
CA THR A 107 8.14 -6.31 18.70
C THR A 107 7.04 -7.19 19.31
N VAL A 108 5.98 -7.46 18.54
CA VAL A 108 4.88 -8.33 18.97
C VAL A 108 5.36 -9.77 19.15
N LEU A 109 6.16 -10.29 18.23
CA LEU A 109 6.71 -11.65 18.34
C LEU A 109 7.69 -11.79 19.50
N GLU A 110 8.53 -10.79 19.78
CA GLU A 110 9.40 -10.78 20.96
C GLU A 110 8.59 -10.82 22.26
N PHE A 111 7.52 -10.04 22.35
CA PHE A 111 6.64 -10.05 23.52
C PHE A 111 5.94 -11.40 23.70
N LEU A 112 5.39 -11.98 22.62
CA LEU A 112 4.77 -13.30 22.67
C LEU A 112 5.78 -14.39 23.08
N ALA A 113 6.99 -14.37 22.51
CA ALA A 113 8.05 -15.30 22.86
C ALA A 113 8.43 -15.18 24.35
N LEU A 114 8.51 -13.95 24.89
CA LEU A 114 8.80 -13.72 26.31
C LEU A 114 7.68 -14.22 27.22
N SER A 115 6.42 -13.96 26.87
CA SER A 115 5.24 -14.47 27.60
C SER A 115 5.22 -16.00 27.64
N LEU A 116 5.43 -16.66 26.49
CA LEU A 116 5.47 -18.13 26.41
C LEU A 116 6.68 -18.71 27.17
N ALA A 117 7.84 -18.05 27.11
CA ALA A 117 9.01 -18.44 27.89
C ALA A 117 8.78 -18.30 29.41
N ALA A 118 7.92 -17.36 29.82
CA ALA A 118 7.46 -17.22 31.20
C ALA A 118 6.40 -18.26 31.61
N GLY A 119 6.03 -19.17 30.70
CA GLY A 119 5.06 -20.24 30.95
C GLY A 119 3.60 -19.84 30.70
N GLU A 120 3.32 -18.67 30.12
CA GLU A 120 1.95 -18.33 29.68
C GLU A 120 1.52 -19.24 28.53
N GLY A 121 0.25 -19.63 28.51
CA GLY A 121 -0.33 -20.30 27.34
C GLY A 121 -0.41 -19.35 26.14
N LEU A 122 -0.29 -19.89 24.92
CA LEU A 122 -0.32 -19.10 23.67
C LEU A 122 -1.53 -18.16 23.60
N LEU A 123 -2.73 -18.66 23.93
CA LEU A 123 -3.95 -17.88 23.85
C LEU A 123 -3.99 -16.73 24.87
N ASP A 124 -3.39 -16.92 26.06
CA ASP A 124 -3.30 -15.89 27.09
C ASP A 124 -2.26 -14.83 26.75
N ALA A 125 -1.13 -15.24 26.18
CA ALA A 125 -0.14 -14.33 25.62
C ALA A 125 -0.74 -13.45 24.50
N LEU A 126 -1.51 -14.05 23.58
CA LEU A 126 -2.23 -13.32 22.53
C LEU A 126 -3.26 -12.34 23.09
N ARG A 127 -4.05 -12.76 24.09
CA ARG A 127 -4.99 -11.88 24.81
C ARG A 127 -4.29 -10.70 25.46
N ARG A 128 -3.12 -10.93 26.05
CA ARG A 128 -2.31 -9.89 26.69
C ARG A 128 -1.82 -8.87 25.67
N VAL A 129 -1.26 -9.32 24.55
CA VAL A 129 -0.84 -8.44 23.45
C VAL A 129 -2.02 -7.65 22.89
N ALA A 130 -3.16 -8.31 22.63
CA ALA A 130 -4.35 -7.64 22.11
C ALA A 130 -4.92 -6.57 23.04
N ARG A 131 -4.74 -6.73 24.36
CA ARG A 131 -5.22 -5.78 25.36
C ARG A 131 -4.26 -4.61 25.60
N VAL A 132 -2.96 -4.88 25.61
CA VAL A 132 -1.92 -3.88 25.94
C VAL A 132 -1.41 -3.16 24.70
N GLY A 133 -1.40 -3.83 23.54
CA GLY A 133 -0.92 -3.29 22.28
C GLY A 133 -1.93 -2.33 21.66
N SER A 134 -1.46 -1.14 21.27
CA SER A 134 -2.22 -0.13 20.52
C SER A 134 -2.02 -0.19 19.00
N GLY A 135 -1.21 -1.13 18.53
CA GLY A 135 -0.86 -1.30 17.13
C GLY A 135 -1.93 -2.01 16.28
N GLU A 136 -1.80 -1.91 14.96
CA GLU A 136 -2.68 -2.58 14.00
C GLU A 136 -2.60 -4.10 14.13
N LEU A 137 -1.40 -4.65 14.38
CA LEU A 137 -1.21 -6.08 14.57
C LEU A 137 -1.85 -6.57 15.88
N ALA A 138 -1.81 -5.77 16.94
CA ALA A 138 -2.47 -6.11 18.20
C ALA A 138 -3.99 -6.25 18.02
N GLY A 139 -4.61 -5.36 17.25
CA GLY A 139 -6.03 -5.46 16.88
C GLY A 139 -6.34 -6.72 16.07
N GLU A 140 -5.45 -7.12 15.16
CA GLU A 140 -5.60 -8.37 14.40
C GLU A 140 -5.46 -9.63 15.27
N LEU A 141 -4.51 -9.65 16.20
CA LEU A 141 -4.40 -10.73 17.19
C LEU A 141 -5.62 -10.77 18.13
N GLY A 142 -6.22 -9.62 18.44
CA GLY A 142 -7.49 -9.55 19.15
C GLY A 142 -8.64 -10.24 18.42
N ARG A 143 -8.69 -10.14 17.09
CA ARG A 143 -9.65 -10.90 16.27
C ARG A 143 -9.40 -12.40 16.35
N VAL A 144 -8.15 -12.83 16.22
CA VAL A 144 -7.78 -14.26 16.40
C VAL A 144 -8.22 -14.79 17.77
N VAL A 145 -8.01 -14.00 18.83
CA VAL A 145 -8.46 -14.36 20.19
C VAL A 145 -9.99 -14.48 20.26
N ALA A 146 -10.73 -13.58 19.61
CA ALA A 146 -12.19 -13.62 19.57
C ALA A 146 -12.69 -14.84 18.78
N ASP A 147 -12.10 -15.12 17.62
CA ASP A 147 -12.42 -16.27 16.78
C ASP A 147 -12.23 -17.57 17.55
N VAL A 148 -11.09 -17.72 18.24
CA VAL A 148 -10.83 -18.88 19.10
C VAL A 148 -11.82 -18.94 20.27
N GLY A 149 -12.19 -17.79 20.85
CA GLY A 149 -13.21 -17.70 21.89
C GLY A 149 -14.61 -18.14 21.46
N THR A 150 -14.91 -18.07 20.16
CA THR A 150 -16.17 -18.56 19.58
C THR A 150 -16.12 -20.04 19.14
N GLY A 151 -15.01 -20.72 19.39
CA GLY A 151 -14.84 -22.15 19.10
C GLY A 151 -14.11 -22.45 17.78
N ILE A 152 -13.58 -21.45 17.08
CA ILE A 152 -12.77 -21.67 15.89
C ILE A 152 -11.39 -22.23 16.32
N PRO A 153 -10.88 -23.31 15.69
CA PRO A 153 -9.56 -23.83 16.01
C PRO A 153 -8.46 -22.78 15.82
N VAL A 154 -7.48 -22.74 16.72
CA VAL A 154 -6.35 -21.78 16.71
C VAL A 154 -5.62 -21.77 15.36
N THR A 155 -5.36 -22.94 14.79
CA THR A 155 -4.71 -23.08 13.47
C THR A 155 -5.53 -22.41 12.36
N ARG A 156 -6.86 -22.62 12.34
CA ARG A 156 -7.74 -21.94 11.37
C ARG A 156 -7.80 -20.43 11.57
N ALA A 157 -7.85 -19.95 12.81
CA ALA A 157 -7.87 -18.51 13.09
C ALA A 157 -6.57 -17.83 12.63
N PHE A 158 -5.42 -18.49 12.80
CA PHE A 158 -4.15 -18.03 12.25
C PHE A 158 -4.11 -18.10 10.72
N ASP A 159 -4.65 -19.14 10.10
CA ASP A 159 -4.75 -19.22 8.64
C ASP A 159 -5.61 -18.09 8.06
N GLU A 160 -6.72 -17.73 8.73
CA GLU A 160 -7.56 -16.59 8.35
C GLU A 160 -6.81 -15.27 8.50
N LEU A 161 -6.04 -15.09 9.57
CA LEU A 161 -5.15 -13.95 9.75
C LEU A 161 -4.13 -13.85 8.59
N ALA A 162 -3.46 -14.97 8.25
CA ALA A 162 -2.49 -15.02 7.16
C ALA A 162 -3.13 -14.71 5.80
N ARG A 163 -4.33 -15.23 5.53
CA ARG A 163 -5.09 -14.93 4.30
C ARG A 163 -5.50 -13.46 4.22
N ARG A 164 -5.96 -12.87 5.33
CA ARG A 164 -6.43 -11.48 5.37
C ARG A 164 -5.30 -10.46 5.23
N LEU A 165 -4.17 -10.71 5.89
CA LEU A 165 -2.99 -9.84 5.76
C LEU A 165 -2.26 -10.09 4.44
N ALA A 166 -2.28 -11.32 3.93
CA ALA A 166 -1.56 -11.75 2.73
C ALA A 166 -0.09 -11.28 2.73
N MET A 167 0.54 -11.35 3.91
CA MET A 167 1.92 -10.96 4.14
C MET A 167 2.81 -12.21 4.24
N PRO A 168 3.87 -12.33 3.43
CA PRO A 168 4.75 -13.51 3.46
C PRO A 168 5.33 -13.82 4.84
N ALA A 169 5.65 -12.80 5.64
CA ALA A 169 6.15 -12.98 7.00
C ALA A 169 5.12 -13.64 7.92
N VAL A 170 3.85 -13.21 7.86
CA VAL A 170 2.77 -13.79 8.67
C VAL A 170 2.43 -15.19 8.19
N SER A 171 2.36 -15.43 6.88
CA SER A 171 2.11 -16.78 6.34
C SER A 171 3.17 -17.78 6.82
N ARG A 172 4.46 -17.43 6.72
CA ARG A 172 5.55 -18.29 7.21
C ARG A 172 5.47 -18.53 8.71
N LEU A 173 5.14 -17.51 9.49
CA LEU A 173 4.94 -17.64 10.93
C LEU A 173 3.81 -18.64 11.23
N VAL A 174 2.67 -18.53 10.54
CA VAL A 174 1.51 -19.40 10.75
C VAL A 174 1.85 -20.85 10.38
N ASP A 175 2.52 -21.08 9.25
CA ASP A 175 2.96 -22.42 8.82
C ASP A 175 3.88 -23.06 9.88
N GLN A 176 4.83 -22.28 10.41
CA GLN A 176 5.74 -22.75 11.45
C GLN A 176 5.04 -23.00 12.79
N LEU A 177 4.12 -22.13 13.18
CA LEU A 177 3.33 -22.31 14.40
C LEU A 177 2.43 -23.54 14.31
N ALA A 178 1.74 -23.74 13.19
CA ALA A 178 0.90 -24.92 12.95
C ALA A 178 1.73 -26.20 13.04
N GLY A 179 2.86 -26.26 12.33
CA GLY A 179 3.76 -27.42 12.39
C GLY A 179 4.40 -27.63 13.77
N SER A 180 4.51 -26.58 14.60
CA SER A 180 5.05 -26.68 15.96
C SER A 180 4.00 -27.16 16.97
N LEU A 181 2.75 -26.72 16.80
CA LEU A 181 1.62 -27.19 17.58
C LEU A 181 1.36 -28.69 17.36
N GLU A 182 1.49 -29.17 16.13
CA GLU A 182 1.35 -30.60 15.81
C GLU A 182 2.48 -31.47 16.39
N ARG A 183 3.71 -30.94 16.42
CA ARG A 183 4.91 -31.67 16.87
C ARG A 183 5.24 -31.47 18.35
N GLY A 184 4.53 -30.57 19.05
CA GLY A 184 4.78 -30.24 20.44
C GLY A 184 6.11 -29.52 20.70
N THR A 185 6.69 -28.86 19.70
CA THR A 185 7.96 -28.12 19.85
C THR A 185 7.76 -26.81 20.63
N PRO A 186 8.76 -26.32 21.37
CA PRO A 186 8.62 -25.10 22.16
C PRO A 186 8.27 -23.88 21.29
N LEU A 187 7.03 -23.39 21.38
CA LEU A 187 6.54 -22.24 20.60
C LEU A 187 7.35 -20.96 20.84
N ALA A 188 7.90 -20.81 22.05
CA ALA A 188 8.74 -19.68 22.42
C ALA A 188 10.00 -19.57 21.53
N GLU A 189 10.63 -20.70 21.18
CA GLU A 189 11.81 -20.72 20.32
C GLU A 189 11.47 -20.33 18.88
N VAL A 190 10.35 -20.85 18.37
CA VAL A 190 9.85 -20.55 17.02
C VAL A 190 9.53 -19.07 16.88
N LEU A 191 8.80 -18.49 17.85
CA LEU A 191 8.49 -17.07 17.85
C LEU A 191 9.72 -16.19 18.00
N ARG A 192 10.71 -16.61 18.81
CA ARG A 192 11.97 -15.88 18.96
C ARG A 192 12.79 -15.89 17.67
N ALA A 193 12.84 -17.03 16.97
CA ALA A 193 13.46 -17.11 15.65
C ALA A 193 12.76 -16.21 14.63
N GLN A 194 11.42 -16.25 14.56
CA GLN A 194 10.66 -15.40 13.67
C GLN A 194 10.76 -13.91 14.01
N ALA A 195 10.90 -13.56 15.29
CA ALA A 195 11.17 -12.18 15.71
C ALA A 195 12.52 -11.68 15.18
N GLN A 196 13.58 -12.50 15.27
CA GLN A 196 14.90 -12.15 14.73
C GLN A 196 14.85 -12.02 13.20
N ASP A 197 14.20 -12.96 12.51
CA ASP A 197 14.01 -12.90 11.06
C ASP A 197 13.28 -11.61 10.63
N ALA A 198 12.18 -11.28 11.31
CA ALA A 198 11.41 -10.07 11.03
C ALA A 198 12.24 -8.79 11.27
N ARG A 199 13.08 -8.78 12.30
CA ARG A 199 13.97 -7.65 12.62
C ARG A 199 15.07 -7.48 11.57
N GLU A 200 15.68 -8.57 11.10
CA GLU A 200 16.66 -8.52 10.02
C GLU A 200 16.06 -8.04 8.71
N VAL A 201 14.83 -8.47 8.38
CA VAL A 201 14.10 -7.96 7.22
C VAL A 201 13.84 -6.45 7.35
N ALA A 202 13.32 -6.00 8.49
CA ALA A 202 13.07 -4.58 8.74
C ALA A 202 14.36 -3.74 8.61
N LYS A 203 15.48 -4.24 9.16
CA LYS A 203 16.79 -3.60 9.03
C LYS A 203 17.24 -3.48 7.57
N ARG A 204 17.07 -4.55 6.77
CA ARG A 204 17.41 -4.53 5.33
C ARG A 204 16.56 -3.53 4.56
N GLU A 205 15.25 -3.48 4.81
CA GLU A 205 14.35 -2.53 4.16
C GLU A 205 14.71 -1.07 4.51
N LEU A 206 15.07 -0.81 5.77
CA LEU A 206 15.56 0.50 6.19
C LEU A 206 16.83 0.89 5.42
N LEU A 207 17.81 -0.01 5.34
CA LEU A 207 19.06 0.23 4.59
C LEU A 207 18.81 0.43 3.10
N GLU A 208 17.94 -0.37 2.47
CA GLU A 208 17.60 -0.22 1.06
C GLU A 208 16.90 1.11 0.79
N SER A 209 15.96 1.50 1.68
CA SER A 209 15.26 2.77 1.56
C SER A 209 16.19 3.97 1.75
N ALA A 210 17.19 3.85 2.63
CA ALA A 210 18.22 4.87 2.84
C ALA A 210 19.11 5.00 1.60
N GLY A 211 19.62 3.90 1.06
CA GLY A 211 20.44 3.90 -0.14
C GLY A 211 19.69 4.44 -1.37
N ARG A 212 18.39 4.11 -1.52
CA ARG A 212 17.58 4.66 -2.61
C ARG A 212 17.40 6.17 -2.49
N LYS A 213 17.21 6.69 -1.28
CA LYS A 213 17.11 8.14 -1.04
C LYS A 213 18.45 8.84 -1.28
N GLU A 214 19.57 8.22 -0.91
CA GLU A 214 20.92 8.71 -1.16
C GLU A 214 21.19 8.85 -2.66
N VAL A 215 20.90 7.81 -3.46
CA VAL A 215 21.00 7.89 -4.93
C VAL A 215 20.05 8.96 -5.50
N GLY A 216 18.86 9.11 -4.91
CA GLY A 216 17.90 10.14 -5.28
C GLY A 216 18.42 11.57 -5.12
N MET A 217 19.32 11.82 -4.16
CA MET A 217 19.96 13.14 -3.98
C MET A 217 20.87 13.54 -5.14
N LEU A 218 21.33 12.57 -5.95
CA LEU A 218 22.13 12.84 -7.15
C LEU A 218 21.28 13.45 -8.28
N VAL A 219 19.97 13.20 -8.31
CA VAL A 219 19.11 13.69 -9.40
C VAL A 219 19.06 15.23 -9.44
N PRO A 220 18.75 15.95 -8.34
CA PRO A 220 18.87 17.41 -8.32
C PRO A 220 20.30 17.90 -8.59
N LEU A 221 21.32 17.19 -8.08
CA LEU A 221 22.71 17.57 -8.31
C LEU A 221 23.06 17.58 -9.81
N VAL A 222 22.69 16.54 -10.54
CA VAL A 222 23.01 16.38 -11.97
C VAL A 222 22.10 17.22 -12.86
N PHE A 223 20.79 17.27 -12.57
CA PHE A 223 19.83 17.94 -13.45
C PHE A 223 19.55 19.40 -13.10
N LEU A 224 19.92 19.88 -11.92
CA LEU A 224 19.72 21.27 -11.51
C LEU A 224 21.05 22.01 -11.32
N ILE A 225 21.96 21.46 -10.53
CA ILE A 225 23.21 22.16 -10.19
C ILE A 225 24.14 22.21 -11.41
N LEU A 226 24.41 21.09 -12.09
CA LEU A 226 25.28 21.05 -13.27
C LEU A 226 24.84 22.05 -14.38
N PRO A 227 23.58 22.05 -14.88
CA PRO A 227 23.18 22.99 -15.92
C PRO A 227 23.19 24.43 -15.42
N LEU A 228 22.82 24.69 -14.17
CA LEU A 228 22.89 26.03 -13.58
C LEU A 228 24.34 26.54 -13.57
N THR A 229 25.30 25.69 -13.20
CA THR A 229 26.73 26.03 -13.22
C THR A 229 27.22 26.31 -14.64
N ILE A 230 26.82 25.51 -15.63
CA ILE A 230 27.17 25.74 -17.05
C ILE A 230 26.64 27.10 -17.52
N VAL A 231 25.37 27.41 -17.24
CA VAL A 231 24.75 28.69 -17.59
C VAL A 231 25.53 29.85 -16.95
N PHE A 232 25.85 29.74 -15.67
CA PHE A 232 26.55 30.80 -14.94
C PHE A 232 27.99 31.01 -15.45
N ALA A 233 28.69 29.93 -15.80
CA ALA A 233 30.05 29.99 -16.33
C ALA A 233 30.11 30.58 -17.76
N LEU A 234 29.13 30.24 -18.62
CA LEU A 234 29.08 30.73 -20.01
C LEU A 234 28.50 32.14 -20.13
N PHE A 235 27.64 32.56 -19.19
CA PHE A 235 26.96 33.86 -19.22
C PHE A 235 27.88 35.06 -19.52
N PRO A 236 29.01 35.29 -18.80
CA PRO A 236 29.87 36.43 -19.10
C PRO A 236 30.53 36.33 -20.48
N GLY A 237 30.90 35.13 -20.94
CA GLY A 237 31.50 34.92 -22.26
C GLY A 237 30.55 35.27 -23.40
N VAL A 238 29.28 34.84 -23.29
CA VAL A 238 28.25 35.18 -24.28
C VAL A 238 27.91 36.67 -24.23
N PHE A 239 27.85 37.26 -23.03
CA PHE A 239 27.56 38.68 -22.84
C PHE A 239 28.65 39.58 -23.45
N VAL A 240 29.92 39.22 -23.30
CA VAL A 240 31.05 39.95 -23.92
C VAL A 240 31.01 39.85 -25.45
N LEU A 241 30.73 38.68 -26.01
CA LEU A 241 30.61 38.50 -27.47
C LEU A 241 29.45 39.29 -28.09
N GLN A 242 28.35 39.48 -27.36
CA GLN A 242 27.21 40.29 -27.81
C GLN A 242 27.46 41.80 -27.76
N LEU A 243 28.38 42.26 -26.89
CA LEU A 243 28.72 43.68 -26.73
C LEU A 243 29.77 44.19 -27.73
N GLY A 244 30.30 43.33 -28.61
CA GLY A 244 31.07 43.75 -29.78
C GLY A 244 32.38 44.49 -29.47
N LEU A 245 33.18 43.96 -28.53
CA LEU A 245 34.63 44.23 -28.46
C LEU A 245 35.41 43.12 -29.17
#